data_AF-A0A924HFP7-F1
#
_entry.id   AF-A0A924HFP7-F1
#
_cell.length_a   1.000
_cell.length_b   1.000
_cell.length_c   1.000
_cell.angle_alpha   90.00
_cell.angle_beta   90.00
_cell.angle_gamma   90.00
#
_symmetry.space_group_name_H-M   'P 1'
#
loop_
_entity.id
_entity.type
_entity.pdbx_description
1 polymer ?
#
loop_
_entity_poly.entity_id
_entity_poly.type
_entity_poly.pdbx_seq_one_letter_code
_entity_poly.pdbx_strand_id
1 'polypeptide(L)'
;MDIFNQLMQGFATAATPVNLLWCFVGCALGTAVGVLPGIGPAVAVAMLLPITVKVEATASMIFFAGIYYGAMYGGSTTSILLNTPGETASMVTAMEGNKMAKSGRAGAALATAAIGSFVAGTIATVLVTLFAPIVADMAVKLGPPEYFMLMLLAFTTVSAVLGKSTVRGMTALFIGLAAGLVGLDQISAQARYTGGIPELLDGIEIVLVAVGLFAVAEALHAVLYEGKVVDEQNKLSKVHMTGRDWRRSWPAWLRGTAIGVPFGCIPAGGTEIPTFLSYAAEKKLARDSDAKSEFGTTGAIEGVAGPEAANNATVTAAMIPLLTLGIPTSNTTAILLGAFQNYGIQPGPQLFTTSSALVWALIASLYIGNVML
;
A
#
# COMPACT_ATOMS: atom_id res chain seq x y z
N MET A 1 -17.37 13.27 19.68
CA MET A 1 -16.50 13.29 20.88
C MET A 1 -15.77 11.97 21.08
N ASP A 2 -16.33 10.85 20.64
CA ASP A 2 -15.67 9.54 20.79
C ASP A 2 -14.44 9.34 19.88
N ILE A 3 -14.56 9.61 18.57
CA ILE A 3 -13.44 9.48 17.60
C ILE A 3 -12.20 10.28 18.02
N PHE A 4 -12.38 11.53 18.46
CA PHE A 4 -11.24 12.36 18.88
C PHE A 4 -10.55 11.80 20.13
N ASN A 5 -11.32 11.31 21.11
CA ASN A 5 -10.77 10.69 22.31
C ASN A 5 -10.04 9.38 21.97
N GLN A 6 -10.63 8.54 21.13
CA GLN A 6 -10.01 7.28 20.68
C GLN A 6 -8.73 7.55 19.87
N LEU A 7 -8.73 8.57 19.00
CA LEU A 7 -7.53 9.01 18.29
C LEU A 7 -6.45 9.52 19.24
N MET A 8 -6.81 10.33 20.24
CA MET A 8 -5.85 10.81 21.25
C MET A 8 -5.25 9.67 22.08
N GLN A 9 -6.04 8.65 22.41
CA GLN A 9 -5.54 7.42 23.05
C GLN A 9 -4.63 6.64 22.09
N GLY A 10 -5.00 6.55 20.81
CA GLY A 10 -4.15 5.98 19.76
C GLY A 10 -2.79 6.68 19.68
N PHE A 11 -2.76 8.01 19.70
CA PHE A 11 -1.52 8.78 19.76
C PHE A 11 -0.73 8.53 21.04
N ALA A 12 -1.40 8.43 22.20
CA ALA A 12 -0.72 8.12 23.46
C ALA A 12 0.02 6.77 23.40
N THR A 13 -0.58 5.76 22.77
CA THR A 13 0.04 4.44 22.56
C THR A 13 1.12 4.49 21.48
N ALA A 14 0.84 5.10 20.33
CA ALA A 14 1.74 5.15 19.19
C ALA A 14 2.99 6.03 19.45
N ALA A 15 2.85 7.06 20.28
CA ALA A 15 3.94 7.96 20.67
C ALA A 15 4.81 7.42 21.81
N THR A 16 4.58 6.18 22.29
CA THR A 16 5.50 5.55 23.22
C THR A 16 6.87 5.34 22.56
N PRO A 17 8.00 5.44 23.29
CA PRO A 17 9.34 5.36 22.70
C PRO A 17 9.58 4.08 21.89
N VAL A 18 9.02 2.96 22.34
CA VAL A 18 9.12 1.66 21.65
C VAL A 18 8.37 1.69 20.32
N ASN A 19 7.14 2.19 20.30
CA ASN A 19 6.34 2.25 19.08
C ASN A 19 6.86 3.30 18.09
N LEU A 20 7.39 4.43 18.57
CA LEU A 20 8.08 5.42 17.72
C LEU A 20 9.34 4.83 17.08
N LEU A 21 10.12 4.04 17.82
CA LEU A 21 11.28 3.34 17.27
C LEU A 21 10.87 2.36 16.19
N TRP A 22 9.85 1.54 16.43
CA TRP A 22 9.34 0.59 15.42
C TRP A 22 8.73 1.29 14.21
N CYS A 23 8.03 2.42 14.41
CA CYS A 23 7.53 3.26 13.32
C CYS A 23 8.70 3.80 12.48
N PHE A 24 9.71 4.37 13.11
CA PHE A 24 10.91 4.90 12.44
C PHE A 24 11.67 3.81 11.68
N VAL A 25 11.94 2.66 12.32
CA VAL A 25 12.62 1.53 11.67
C VAL A 25 11.78 0.99 10.53
N GLY A 26 10.46 0.90 10.69
CA GLY A 26 9.54 0.48 9.64
C GLY A 26 9.57 1.43 8.44
N CYS A 27 9.44 2.74 8.67
CA CYS A 27 9.55 3.78 7.64
C CYS A 27 10.92 3.74 6.95
N ALA A 28 12.02 3.69 7.71
CA ALA A 28 13.38 3.68 7.18
C ALA A 28 13.66 2.42 6.34
N LEU A 29 13.29 1.24 6.83
CA LEU A 29 13.43 -0.01 6.08
C LEU A 29 12.51 -0.04 4.87
N GLY A 30 11.27 0.42 5.02
CA GLY A 30 10.32 0.58 3.92
C GLY A 30 10.92 1.43 2.82
N THR A 31 11.40 2.63 3.14
CA THR A 31 12.04 3.54 2.17
C THR A 31 13.29 2.92 1.58
N ALA A 32 14.15 2.28 2.38
CA ALA A 32 15.34 1.61 1.88
C ALA A 32 15.00 0.52 0.86
N VAL A 33 13.98 -0.31 1.14
CA VAL A 33 13.52 -1.36 0.22
C VAL A 33 12.81 -0.77 -0.99
N GLY A 34 12.00 0.28 -0.84
CA GLY A 34 11.36 0.95 -1.97
C GLY A 34 12.36 1.60 -2.94
N VAL A 35 13.54 1.99 -2.45
CA VAL A 35 14.65 2.50 -3.27
C VAL A 35 15.43 1.36 -3.96
N LEU A 36 15.10 0.08 -3.70
CA LEU A 36 15.65 -1.03 -4.47
C LEU A 36 14.80 -1.23 -5.73
N PRO A 37 15.41 -1.18 -6.94
CA PRO A 37 14.69 -1.46 -8.18
C PRO A 37 14.06 -2.85 -8.14
N GLY A 38 12.84 -2.98 -8.66
CA GLY A 38 12.15 -4.26 -8.81
C GLY A 38 11.55 -4.86 -7.52
N ILE A 39 11.85 -4.31 -6.33
CA ILE A 39 11.35 -4.84 -5.06
C ILE A 39 10.18 -3.99 -4.55
N GLY A 40 8.99 -4.57 -4.52
CA GLY A 40 7.77 -3.93 -4.00
C GLY A 40 7.56 -4.07 -2.48
N PRO A 41 6.66 -3.27 -1.88
CA PRO A 41 6.27 -3.35 -0.47
C PRO A 41 5.76 -4.74 -0.05
N ALA A 42 5.07 -5.47 -0.93
CA ALA A 42 4.55 -6.79 -0.60
C ALA A 42 5.68 -7.77 -0.25
N VAL A 43 6.79 -7.71 -0.99
CA VAL A 43 8.01 -8.50 -0.72
C VAL A 43 8.64 -8.06 0.59
N ALA A 44 8.75 -6.75 0.83
CA ALA A 44 9.32 -6.21 2.07
C ALA A 44 8.56 -6.67 3.32
N VAL A 45 7.23 -6.55 3.31
CA VAL A 45 6.38 -7.00 4.40
C VAL A 45 6.47 -8.51 4.56
N ALA A 46 6.42 -9.28 3.47
CA ALA A 46 6.50 -10.75 3.50
C ALA A 46 7.81 -11.26 4.12
N MET A 47 8.95 -10.66 3.76
CA MET A 47 10.27 -11.02 4.31
C MET A 47 10.39 -10.72 5.81
N LEU A 48 9.64 -9.73 6.29
CA LEU A 48 9.69 -9.27 7.68
C LEU A 48 8.54 -9.83 8.53
N LEU A 49 7.60 -10.58 7.95
CA LEU A 49 6.56 -11.31 8.69
C LEU A 49 7.07 -12.14 9.87
N PRO A 50 8.23 -12.84 9.81
CA PRO A 50 8.75 -13.60 10.94
C PRO A 50 9.00 -12.76 12.21
N ILE A 51 9.11 -11.43 12.10
CA ILE A 51 9.27 -10.54 13.27
C ILE A 51 8.05 -10.59 14.20
N THR A 52 6.89 -10.99 13.67
CA THR A 52 5.63 -11.11 14.42
C THR A 52 5.73 -12.05 15.61
N VAL A 53 6.64 -13.03 15.56
CA VAL A 53 6.84 -14.01 16.63
C VAL A 53 7.59 -13.40 17.83
N LYS A 54 8.30 -12.28 17.65
CA LYS A 54 9.19 -11.69 18.67
C LYS A 54 8.75 -10.34 19.21
N VAL A 55 7.87 -9.65 18.50
CA VAL A 55 7.45 -8.28 18.80
C VAL A 55 5.98 -8.27 19.18
N GLU A 56 5.54 -7.32 20.01
CA GLU A 56 4.14 -7.18 20.38
C GLU A 56 3.28 -6.77 19.16
N ALA A 57 2.02 -7.22 19.11
CA ALA A 57 1.10 -6.96 18.02
C ALA A 57 1.01 -5.47 17.64
N THR A 58 0.83 -4.56 18.61
CA THR A 58 0.71 -3.13 18.34
C THR A 58 1.96 -2.57 17.65
N ALA A 59 3.15 -2.87 18.20
CA ALA A 59 4.42 -2.43 17.65
C ALA A 59 4.67 -3.00 16.25
N SER A 60 4.34 -4.27 16.02
CA SER A 60 4.48 -4.91 14.71
C SER A 60 3.54 -4.33 13.66
N MET A 61 2.28 -4.02 14.01
CA MET A 61 1.36 -3.40 13.06
C MET A 61 1.83 -1.99 12.66
N ILE A 62 2.35 -1.22 13.63
CA ILE A 62 2.97 0.09 13.38
C ILE A 62 4.20 -0.06 12.47
N PHE A 63 5.04 -1.06 12.74
CA PHE A 63 6.22 -1.37 11.92
C PHE A 63 5.85 -1.74 10.48
N PHE A 64 4.89 -2.63 10.26
CA PHE A 64 4.46 -3.03 8.92
C PHE A 64 3.74 -1.92 8.17
N ALA A 65 2.94 -1.10 8.86
CA ALA A 65 2.39 0.12 8.26
C ALA A 65 3.54 1.03 7.81
N GLY A 66 4.52 1.30 8.67
CA GLY A 66 5.72 2.08 8.32
C GLY A 66 6.44 1.54 7.09
N ILE A 67 6.62 0.22 6.98
CA ILE A 67 7.21 -0.41 5.79
C ILE A 67 6.36 -0.14 4.55
N TYR A 68 5.04 -0.31 4.64
CA TYR A 68 4.16 -0.14 3.51
C TYR A 68 4.22 1.30 2.96
N TYR A 69 4.06 2.31 3.82
CA TYR A 69 4.15 3.71 3.39
C TYR A 69 5.56 4.07 2.96
N GLY A 70 6.58 3.67 3.72
CA GLY A 70 7.97 3.97 3.40
C GLY A 70 8.38 3.41 2.05
N ALA A 71 7.95 2.20 1.71
CA ALA A 71 8.24 1.58 0.41
C ALA A 71 7.51 2.28 -0.74
N MET A 72 6.30 2.81 -0.53
CA MET A 72 5.61 3.62 -1.55
C MET A 72 6.33 4.95 -1.80
N TYR A 73 6.81 5.61 -0.74
CA TYR A 73 7.64 6.80 -0.85
C TYR A 73 8.97 6.51 -1.56
N GLY A 74 9.68 5.46 -1.13
CA GLY A 74 10.96 5.05 -1.69
C GLY A 74 10.87 4.66 -3.17
N GLY A 75 9.80 3.97 -3.56
CA GLY A 75 9.53 3.53 -4.93
C GLY A 75 9.46 4.67 -5.95
N SER A 76 9.05 5.87 -5.53
CA SER A 76 9.07 7.06 -6.38
C SER A 76 10.51 7.46 -6.75
N THR A 77 11.49 7.26 -5.85
CA THR A 77 12.88 7.67 -6.04
C THR A 77 13.56 6.84 -7.13
N THR A 78 13.41 5.52 -7.08
CA THR A 78 13.89 4.60 -8.13
C THR A 78 13.19 4.83 -9.46
N SER A 79 11.88 5.03 -9.43
CA SER A 79 11.08 5.33 -10.63
C SER A 79 11.57 6.60 -11.32
N ILE A 80 11.79 7.68 -10.56
CA ILE A 80 12.25 8.97 -11.08
C ILE A 80 13.69 8.88 -11.59
N LEU A 81 14.62 8.33 -10.80
CA LEU A 81 16.05 8.41 -11.12
C LEU A 81 16.51 7.34 -12.12
N LEU A 82 15.92 6.13 -12.04
CA LEU A 82 16.39 4.92 -12.73
C LEU A 82 15.35 4.31 -13.68
N ASN A 83 14.18 4.93 -13.83
CA ASN A 83 13.09 4.43 -14.70
C ASN A 83 12.72 2.95 -14.47
N THR A 84 12.98 2.44 -13.27
CA THR A 84 12.77 1.03 -12.92
C THR A 84 11.82 0.97 -11.74
N PRO A 85 10.50 1.06 -11.99
CA PRO A 85 9.52 1.08 -10.93
C PRO A 85 9.47 -0.27 -10.21
N GLY A 86 9.54 -0.25 -8.87
CA GLY A 86 9.35 -1.44 -8.04
C GLY A 86 7.89 -1.88 -7.91
N GLU A 87 6.95 -1.01 -8.28
CA GLU A 87 5.52 -1.31 -8.33
C GLU A 87 4.85 -0.72 -9.56
N THR A 88 3.83 -1.42 -10.03
CA THR A 88 3.05 -1.03 -11.22
C THR A 88 2.39 0.34 -11.07
N ALA A 89 2.00 0.73 -9.85
CA ALA A 89 1.44 2.05 -9.57
C ALA A 89 2.44 3.20 -9.76
N SER A 90 3.74 2.92 -9.66
CA SER A 90 4.80 3.92 -9.88
C SER A 90 5.25 4.01 -11.35
N MET A 91 4.65 3.21 -12.25
CA MET A 91 4.96 3.24 -13.69
C MET A 91 4.76 4.63 -14.28
N VAL A 92 3.69 5.32 -13.90
CA VAL A 92 3.42 6.69 -14.36
C VAL A 92 4.48 7.67 -13.85
N THR A 93 4.86 7.54 -12.58
CA THR A 93 5.95 8.31 -11.96
C THR A 93 7.27 8.05 -12.68
N ALA A 94 7.55 6.81 -13.12
CA ALA A 94 8.71 6.51 -13.96
C ALA A 94 8.60 7.19 -15.34
N MET A 95 7.44 7.11 -16.00
CA MET A 95 7.23 7.66 -17.34
C MET A 95 7.46 9.18 -17.44
N GLU A 96 6.97 9.95 -16.47
CA GLU A 96 7.13 11.42 -16.46
C GLU A 96 8.29 11.89 -15.58
N GLY A 97 8.44 11.31 -14.39
CA GLY A 97 9.48 11.69 -13.43
C GLY A 97 10.88 11.42 -13.96
N ASN A 98 11.09 10.32 -14.70
CA ASN A 98 12.39 10.07 -15.33
C ASN A 98 12.72 11.05 -16.45
N LYS A 99 11.70 11.54 -17.18
CA LYS A 99 11.90 12.60 -18.18
C LYS A 99 12.26 13.92 -17.52
N MET A 100 11.62 14.25 -16.39
CA MET A 100 12.03 15.39 -15.56
C MET A 100 13.46 15.23 -15.04
N ALA A 101 13.87 14.02 -14.63
CA ALA A 101 15.23 13.77 -14.18
C ALA A 101 16.25 13.99 -15.30
N LYS A 102 15.99 13.43 -16.49
CA LYS A 102 16.84 13.57 -17.69
C LYS A 102 16.91 15.01 -18.22
N SER A 103 15.89 15.82 -17.98
CA SER A 103 15.90 17.26 -18.31
C SER A 103 16.57 18.14 -17.24
N GLY A 104 17.26 17.55 -16.26
CA GLY A 104 17.97 18.26 -15.18
C GLY A 104 17.09 18.69 -14.01
N ARG A 105 15.81 18.29 -14.01
CA ARG A 105 14.81 18.63 -12.98
C ARG A 105 14.54 17.47 -12.00
N ALA A 106 15.52 16.58 -11.80
CA ALA A 106 15.42 15.45 -10.87
C ALA A 106 15.01 15.89 -9.45
N GLY A 107 15.63 16.95 -8.92
CA GLY A 107 15.32 17.45 -7.58
C GLY A 107 13.88 17.94 -7.44
N ALA A 108 13.31 18.56 -8.48
CA ALA A 108 11.91 19.01 -8.47
C ALA A 108 10.94 17.83 -8.57
N ALA A 109 11.27 16.80 -9.36
CA ALA A 109 10.48 15.58 -9.46
C ALA A 109 10.43 14.81 -8.12
N LEU A 110 11.58 14.64 -7.47
CA LEU A 110 11.66 14.00 -6.15
C LEU A 110 10.91 14.81 -5.08
N ALA A 111 11.10 16.13 -5.06
CA ALA A 111 10.41 16.99 -4.11
C ALA A 111 8.89 16.96 -4.31
N THR A 112 8.39 17.05 -5.55
CA THR A 112 6.94 17.02 -5.80
C THR A 112 6.31 15.67 -5.51
N ALA A 113 7.08 14.58 -5.65
CA ALA A 113 6.66 13.24 -5.29
C ALA A 113 6.54 13.13 -3.76
N ALA A 114 7.61 13.39 -3.01
CA ALA A 114 7.61 13.30 -1.54
C ALA A 114 6.56 14.21 -0.89
N ILE A 115 6.48 15.48 -1.31
CA ILE A 115 5.47 16.41 -0.77
C ILE A 115 4.06 15.99 -1.18
N GLY A 116 3.89 15.48 -2.40
CA GLY A 116 2.60 14.96 -2.87
C GLY A 116 2.13 13.76 -2.06
N SER A 117 3.03 12.81 -1.80
CA SER A 117 2.79 11.67 -0.92
C SER A 117 2.42 12.14 0.48
N PHE A 118 3.10 13.15 1.03
CA PHE A 118 2.81 13.70 2.36
C PHE A 118 1.42 14.32 2.45
N VAL A 119 1.08 15.19 1.48
CA VAL A 119 -0.22 15.86 1.42
C VAL A 119 -1.34 14.84 1.23
N ALA A 120 -1.18 13.93 0.28
CA ALA A 120 -2.16 12.90 -0.03
C ALA A 120 -2.34 11.90 1.12
N GLY A 121 -1.24 11.44 1.70
CA GLY A 121 -1.23 10.55 2.87
C GLY A 121 -1.89 11.20 4.08
N THR A 122 -1.63 12.48 4.34
CA THR A 122 -2.28 13.22 5.43
C THR A 122 -3.78 13.32 5.21
N ILE A 123 -4.23 13.76 4.02
CA ILE A 123 -5.66 13.90 3.71
C ILE A 123 -6.34 12.53 3.77
N ALA A 124 -5.74 11.50 3.18
CA ALA A 124 -6.30 10.16 3.20
C ALA A 124 -6.34 9.58 4.62
N THR A 125 -5.34 9.84 5.47
CA THR A 125 -5.35 9.41 6.89
C THR A 125 -6.46 10.09 7.68
N VAL A 126 -6.71 11.38 7.43
CA VAL A 126 -7.88 12.09 8.01
C VAL A 126 -9.18 11.42 7.57
N LEU A 127 -9.28 11.06 6.29
CA LEU A 127 -10.46 10.35 5.79
C LEU A 127 -10.58 8.94 6.39
N VAL A 128 -9.50 8.19 6.56
CA VAL A 128 -9.49 6.90 7.29
C VAL A 128 -10.00 7.10 8.72
N THR A 129 -9.50 8.11 9.43
CA THR A 129 -9.88 8.43 10.82
C THR A 129 -11.38 8.70 10.95
N LEU A 130 -11.98 9.38 9.97
CA LEU A 130 -13.38 9.78 9.99
C LEU A 130 -14.33 8.69 9.45
N PHE A 131 -13.94 8.02 8.36
CA PHE A 131 -14.82 7.10 7.63
C PHE A 131 -14.64 5.64 8.03
N ALA A 132 -13.48 5.20 8.52
CA ALA A 132 -13.30 3.80 8.92
C ALA A 132 -14.28 3.36 10.02
N PRO A 133 -14.55 4.15 11.09
CA PRO A 133 -15.56 3.78 12.09
C PRO A 133 -16.96 3.66 11.48
N ILE A 134 -17.32 4.57 10.56
CA ILE A 134 -18.63 4.55 9.89
C ILE A 134 -18.79 3.29 9.05
N VAL A 135 -17.75 2.91 8.30
CA VAL A 135 -17.75 1.69 7.50
C VAL A 135 -17.81 0.45 8.41
N ALA A 136 -17.09 0.42 9.53
CA ALA A 136 -17.18 -0.66 10.51
C ALA A 136 -18.61 -0.82 11.06
N ASP A 137 -19.26 0.27 11.48
CA ASP A 137 -20.64 0.24 12.00
C ASP A 137 -21.67 -0.23 10.95
N MET A 138 -21.44 0.10 9.69
CA MET A 138 -22.25 -0.44 8.59
C MET A 138 -21.97 -1.92 8.35
N ALA A 139 -20.70 -2.32 8.40
CA ALA A 139 -20.28 -3.69 8.16
C ALA A 139 -20.75 -4.66 9.24
N VAL A 140 -20.87 -4.22 10.50
CA VAL A 140 -21.39 -5.05 11.62
C VAL A 140 -22.85 -5.47 11.38
N LYS A 141 -23.60 -4.72 10.57
CA LYS A 141 -24.99 -5.03 10.24
C LYS A 141 -25.14 -6.05 9.12
N LEU A 142 -24.05 -6.41 8.45
CA LEU A 142 -24.07 -7.42 7.38
C LEU A 142 -24.25 -8.81 7.99
N GLY A 143 -25.23 -9.56 7.48
CA GLY A 143 -25.42 -10.95 7.83
C GLY A 143 -24.42 -11.86 7.11
N PRO A 144 -24.38 -13.15 7.45
CA PRO A 144 -23.53 -14.13 6.77
C PRO A 144 -23.72 -14.18 5.25
N PRO A 145 -24.95 -14.12 4.68
CA PRO A 145 -25.13 -14.12 3.22
C PRO A 145 -24.55 -12.87 2.55
N GLU A 146 -24.77 -11.69 3.13
CA GLU A 146 -24.26 -10.42 2.58
C GLU A 146 -22.74 -10.38 2.64
N TYR A 147 -22.17 -10.82 3.76
CA TYR A 147 -20.71 -10.91 3.92
C TYR A 147 -20.09 -11.92 2.95
N PHE A 148 -20.73 -13.06 2.73
CA PHE A 148 -20.31 -14.05 1.73
C PHE A 148 -20.30 -13.46 0.31
N MET A 149 -21.40 -12.80 -0.10
CA MET A 149 -21.50 -12.16 -1.41
C MET A 149 -20.47 -11.04 -1.58
N LEU A 150 -20.20 -10.28 -0.52
CA LEU A 150 -19.20 -9.22 -0.53
C LEU A 150 -17.78 -9.79 -0.67
N MET A 151 -17.46 -10.89 0.04
CA MET A 151 -16.19 -11.62 -0.12
C MET A 151 -16.04 -12.19 -1.54
N LEU A 152 -17.10 -12.77 -2.10
CA LEU A 152 -17.09 -13.31 -3.46
C LEU A 152 -16.86 -12.21 -4.49
N LEU A 153 -17.55 -11.07 -4.34
CA LEU A 153 -17.34 -9.88 -5.17
C LEU A 153 -15.90 -9.39 -5.05
N ALA A 154 -15.39 -9.21 -3.82
CA ALA A 154 -14.05 -8.70 -3.58
C ALA A 154 -12.97 -9.60 -4.19
N PHE A 155 -12.99 -10.89 -3.88
CA PHE A 155 -11.99 -11.83 -4.39
C PHE A 155 -12.04 -11.98 -5.91
N THR A 156 -13.24 -12.07 -6.49
CA THR A 156 -13.40 -12.13 -7.94
C THR A 156 -12.88 -10.86 -8.60
N THR A 157 -13.22 -9.69 -8.06
CA THR A 157 -12.81 -8.42 -8.68
C THR A 157 -11.32 -8.17 -8.52
N VAL A 158 -10.75 -8.37 -7.33
CA VAL A 158 -9.31 -8.24 -7.09
C VAL A 158 -8.53 -9.17 -8.01
N SER A 159 -8.93 -10.43 -8.12
CA SER A 159 -8.25 -11.43 -8.96
C SER A 159 -8.40 -11.13 -10.45
N ALA A 160 -9.53 -10.55 -10.86
CA ALA A 160 -9.78 -10.20 -12.25
C ALA A 160 -9.08 -8.90 -12.70
N VAL A 161 -8.91 -7.94 -11.79
CA VAL A 161 -8.48 -6.57 -12.09
C VAL A 161 -6.99 -6.32 -11.83
N LEU A 162 -6.39 -6.90 -10.77
CA LEU A 162 -4.98 -6.64 -10.44
C LEU A 162 -3.98 -7.38 -11.34
N GLY A 163 -4.44 -8.27 -12.22
CA GLY A 163 -3.57 -9.11 -13.05
C GLY A 163 -3.60 -8.75 -14.53
N LYS A 164 -2.48 -9.00 -15.24
CA LYS A 164 -2.41 -8.93 -16.72
C LYS A 164 -3.37 -9.91 -17.42
N SER A 165 -3.80 -10.95 -16.71
CA SER A 165 -4.69 -12.00 -17.22
C SER A 165 -5.70 -12.39 -16.15
N THR A 166 -6.97 -12.12 -16.41
CA THR A 166 -8.11 -12.53 -15.57
C THR A 166 -8.12 -14.04 -15.35
N VAL A 167 -7.78 -14.85 -16.35
CA VAL A 167 -7.73 -16.31 -16.22
C VAL A 167 -6.68 -16.72 -15.18
N ARG A 168 -5.46 -16.18 -15.27
CA ARG A 168 -4.39 -16.49 -14.30
C ARG A 168 -4.75 -16.06 -12.89
N GLY A 169 -5.36 -14.87 -12.75
CA GLY A 169 -5.83 -14.38 -11.46
C GLY A 169 -6.92 -15.26 -10.85
N MET A 170 -7.95 -15.62 -11.63
CA MET A 170 -9.01 -16.51 -11.17
C MET A 170 -8.49 -17.92 -10.84
N THR A 171 -7.58 -18.47 -11.63
CA THR A 171 -6.93 -19.75 -11.31
C THR A 171 -6.15 -19.67 -10.00
N ALA A 172 -5.36 -18.61 -9.79
CA ALA A 172 -4.64 -18.40 -8.54
C ALA A 172 -5.58 -18.25 -7.34
N LEU A 173 -6.73 -17.58 -7.51
CA LEU A 173 -7.77 -17.49 -6.48
C LEU A 173 -8.30 -18.86 -6.08
N PHE A 174 -8.68 -19.71 -7.04
CA PHE A 174 -9.20 -21.05 -6.74
C PHE A 174 -8.13 -21.95 -6.11
N ILE A 175 -6.87 -21.84 -6.54
CA ILE A 175 -5.74 -22.55 -5.90
C ILE A 175 -5.57 -22.06 -4.45
N GLY A 176 -5.59 -20.75 -4.21
CA GLY A 176 -5.48 -20.17 -2.88
C GLY A 176 -6.64 -20.57 -1.96
N LEU A 177 -7.88 -20.56 -2.47
CA LEU A 177 -9.06 -21.03 -1.73
C LEU A 177 -8.95 -22.52 -1.40
N ALA A 178 -8.52 -23.36 -2.35
CA ALA A 178 -8.31 -24.78 -2.09
C ALA A 178 -7.21 -25.03 -1.04
N ALA A 179 -6.11 -24.29 -1.11
CA ALA A 179 -5.02 -24.35 -0.13
C ALA A 179 -5.48 -23.87 1.26
N GLY A 180 -6.28 -22.80 1.33
CA GLY A 180 -6.83 -22.27 2.59
C GLY A 180 -7.87 -23.17 3.25
N LEU A 181 -8.40 -24.19 2.56
CA LEU A 181 -9.26 -25.19 3.17
C LEU A 181 -8.48 -26.28 3.92
N VAL A 182 -7.16 -26.37 3.77
CA VAL A 182 -6.32 -27.33 4.49
C VAL A 182 -6.19 -26.89 5.95
N GLY A 183 -6.58 -27.76 6.89
CA GLY A 183 -6.46 -27.51 8.33
C GLY A 183 -7.74 -27.79 9.11
N LEU A 184 -7.75 -27.35 10.37
CA LEU A 184 -8.94 -27.38 11.21
C LEU A 184 -9.89 -26.24 10.84
N ASP A 185 -11.15 -26.59 10.57
CA ASP A 185 -12.20 -25.59 10.39
C ASP A 185 -12.48 -24.86 11.71
N GLN A 186 -12.40 -23.53 11.72
CA GLN A 186 -12.51 -22.74 12.95
C GLN A 186 -13.90 -22.79 13.60
N ILE A 187 -14.95 -23.17 12.86
CA ILE A 187 -16.33 -23.20 13.37
C ILE A 187 -16.68 -24.60 13.88
N SER A 188 -16.41 -25.64 13.09
CA SER A 188 -16.79 -27.03 13.37
C SER A 188 -15.69 -27.86 14.01
N ALA A 189 -14.46 -27.34 14.09
CA ALA A 189 -13.25 -28.05 14.53
C ALA A 189 -12.96 -29.35 13.74
N GLN A 190 -13.53 -29.50 12.55
CA GLN A 190 -13.30 -30.66 11.69
C GLN A 190 -12.02 -30.48 10.88
N ALA A 191 -11.21 -31.53 10.80
CA ALA A 191 -10.04 -31.56 9.92
C ALA A 191 -10.47 -31.66 8.45
N ARG A 192 -9.96 -30.74 7.62
CA ARG A 192 -10.24 -30.66 6.19
C ARG A 192 -8.94 -30.82 5.40
N TYR A 193 -8.94 -31.74 4.43
CA TYR A 193 -7.85 -31.94 3.47
C TYR A 193 -6.45 -32.17 4.08
N THR A 194 -6.34 -32.65 5.33
CA THR A 194 -5.05 -32.86 6.02
C THR A 194 -4.36 -34.17 5.64
N GLY A 195 -5.05 -35.09 4.94
CA GLY A 195 -4.47 -36.36 4.51
C GLY A 195 -3.98 -37.28 5.64
N GLY A 196 -4.37 -37.02 6.89
CA GLY A 196 -3.89 -37.74 8.07
C GLY A 196 -2.53 -37.28 8.60
N ILE A 197 -1.95 -36.20 8.06
CA ILE A 197 -0.69 -35.61 8.51
C ILE A 197 -1.01 -34.61 9.64
N PRO A 198 -0.51 -34.82 10.87
CA PRO A 198 -0.79 -33.94 12.01
C PRO A 198 -0.38 -32.48 11.78
N GLU A 199 0.75 -32.24 11.12
CA GLU A 199 1.27 -30.89 10.84
C GLU A 199 0.33 -30.07 9.95
N LEU A 200 -0.49 -30.74 9.13
CA LEU A 200 -1.49 -30.06 8.28
C LEU A 200 -2.76 -29.67 9.06
N LEU A 201 -2.91 -30.07 10.33
CA LEU A 201 -4.04 -29.62 11.17
C LEU A 201 -3.96 -28.12 11.47
N ASP A 202 -2.73 -27.60 11.62
CA ASP A 202 -2.48 -26.17 11.83
C ASP A 202 -2.69 -25.34 10.55
N GLY A 203 -2.94 -26.01 9.43
CA GLY A 203 -3.11 -25.41 8.11
C GLY A 203 -1.79 -25.00 7.46
N ILE A 204 -1.89 -24.20 6.40
CA ILE A 204 -0.71 -23.72 5.68
C ILE A 204 -0.27 -22.38 6.26
N GLU A 205 0.94 -22.32 6.79
CA GLU A 205 1.48 -21.11 7.41
C GLU A 205 1.65 -19.98 6.38
N ILE A 206 0.92 -18.88 6.59
CA ILE A 206 0.91 -17.75 5.65
C ILE A 206 2.28 -17.09 5.51
N VAL A 207 3.10 -17.12 6.55
CA VAL A 207 4.48 -16.59 6.52
C VAL A 207 5.32 -17.38 5.52
N LEU A 208 5.26 -18.72 5.55
CA LEU A 208 5.99 -19.58 4.62
C LEU A 208 5.54 -19.38 3.18
N VAL A 209 4.22 -19.26 2.96
CA VAL A 209 3.65 -18.99 1.64
C VAL A 209 4.10 -17.62 1.13
N ALA A 210 4.02 -16.58 1.96
CA ALA A 210 4.44 -15.24 1.59
C ALA A 210 5.94 -15.17 1.27
N VAL A 211 6.81 -15.78 2.09
CA VAL A 211 8.25 -15.85 1.83
C VAL A 211 8.55 -16.63 0.54
N GLY A 212 7.87 -17.76 0.31
CA GLY A 212 8.04 -18.55 -0.92
C GLY A 212 7.57 -17.83 -2.18
N LEU A 213 6.39 -17.20 -2.14
CA LEU A 213 5.79 -16.53 -3.30
C LEU A 213 6.41 -15.17 -3.62
N PHE A 214 6.84 -14.41 -2.61
CA PHE A 214 7.37 -13.05 -2.82
C PHE A 214 8.89 -13.02 -2.71
N ALA A 215 9.49 -13.52 -1.62
CA ALA A 215 10.93 -13.36 -1.42
C ALA A 215 11.77 -14.32 -2.29
N VAL A 216 11.43 -15.61 -2.29
CA VAL A 216 12.18 -16.63 -3.04
C VAL A 216 11.95 -16.46 -4.54
N ALA A 217 10.71 -16.19 -4.97
CA ALA A 217 10.40 -15.96 -6.38
C ALA A 217 11.15 -14.74 -6.93
N GLU A 218 11.19 -13.63 -6.19
CA GLU A 218 11.91 -12.42 -6.61
C GLU A 218 13.42 -12.66 -6.65
N ALA A 219 13.98 -13.36 -5.67
CA ALA A 219 15.40 -13.71 -5.67
C ALA A 219 15.81 -14.57 -6.88
N LEU A 220 14.99 -15.57 -7.23
CA LEU A 220 15.21 -16.38 -8.42
C LEU A 220 15.06 -15.55 -9.71
N HIS A 221 14.05 -14.67 -9.77
CA HIS A 221 13.84 -13.80 -10.91
C HIS A 221 15.02 -12.85 -11.13
N ALA A 222 15.51 -12.20 -10.06
CA ALA A 222 16.68 -11.34 -10.11
C ALA A 222 17.93 -12.08 -10.62
N VAL A 223 18.21 -13.28 -10.10
CA VAL A 223 19.36 -14.08 -10.55
C VAL A 223 19.25 -14.50 -12.03
N LEU A 224 18.04 -14.84 -12.49
CA LEU A 224 17.82 -15.36 -13.84
C LEU A 224 17.71 -14.27 -14.92
N TYR A 225 17.16 -13.10 -14.57
CA TYR A 225 16.74 -12.09 -15.54
C TYR A 225 17.37 -10.70 -15.32
N GLU A 226 17.83 -10.38 -14.11
CA GLU A 226 18.52 -9.10 -13.86
C GLU A 226 20.02 -9.21 -14.14
N GLY A 227 20.38 -9.10 -15.42
CA GLY A 227 21.75 -8.85 -15.83
C GLY A 227 22.15 -7.39 -15.59
N LYS A 228 23.30 -7.17 -14.93
CA LYS A 228 23.99 -5.88 -14.67
C LYS A 228 23.33 -4.66 -15.33
N VAL A 229 22.44 -3.98 -14.60
CA VAL A 229 21.94 -2.66 -14.98
C VAL A 229 23.10 -1.67 -14.86
N VAL A 230 23.75 -1.36 -15.98
CA VAL A 230 24.59 -0.17 -16.10
C VAL A 230 23.64 0.92 -16.57
N ASP A 231 23.03 1.63 -15.63
CA ASP A 231 22.27 2.84 -15.97
C ASP A 231 23.08 4.07 -15.60
N GLU A 232 23.08 5.06 -16.50
CA GLU A 232 23.70 6.35 -16.24
C GLU A 232 22.94 7.01 -15.09
N GLN A 233 23.55 7.03 -13.90
CA GLN A 233 22.96 7.69 -12.74
C GLN A 233 22.73 9.17 -13.08
N ASN A 234 21.45 9.55 -13.19
CA ASN A 234 21.08 10.95 -13.37
C ASN A 234 21.63 11.75 -12.17
N LYS A 235 22.44 12.78 -12.45
CA LYS A 235 23.01 13.63 -11.40
C LYS A 235 21.88 14.32 -10.64
N LEU A 236 21.90 14.19 -9.31
CA LEU A 236 21.01 14.93 -8.41
C LEU A 236 21.19 16.43 -8.63
N SER A 237 20.13 17.09 -9.13
CA SER A 237 20.03 18.54 -9.15
C SER A 237 19.52 19.05 -7.79
N LYS A 238 19.58 20.37 -7.55
CA LYS A 238 19.09 20.97 -6.30
C LYS A 238 17.66 20.52 -6.03
N VAL A 239 17.40 19.97 -4.84
CA VAL A 239 16.10 19.46 -4.39
C VAL A 239 15.18 20.62 -3.98
N HIS A 240 14.90 21.52 -4.93
CA HIS A 240 14.00 22.66 -4.69
C HIS A 240 13.03 22.82 -5.85
N MET A 241 11.75 22.92 -5.51
CA MET A 241 10.67 23.31 -6.43
C MET A 241 10.63 24.84 -6.56
N THR A 242 10.43 25.33 -7.78
CA THR A 242 10.22 26.77 -8.03
C THR A 242 8.81 27.20 -7.61
N GLY A 243 8.55 28.51 -7.46
CA GLY A 243 7.20 29.00 -7.17
C GLY A 243 6.15 28.60 -8.23
N ARG A 244 6.57 28.45 -9.50
CA ARG A 244 5.73 27.92 -10.59
C ARG A 244 5.38 26.45 -10.34
N ASP A 245 6.36 25.65 -9.91
CA ASP A 245 6.19 24.24 -9.60
C ASP A 245 5.18 24.05 -8.47
N TRP A 246 5.31 24.79 -7.37
CA TRP A 246 4.35 24.76 -6.25
C TRP A 246 2.91 25.06 -6.69
N ARG A 247 2.72 26.12 -7.48
CA ARG A 247 1.40 26.52 -7.98
C ARG A 247 0.77 25.45 -8.89
N ARG A 248 1.58 24.72 -9.64
CA ARG A 248 1.14 23.64 -10.54
C ARG A 248 0.87 22.34 -9.79
N SER A 249 1.71 21.99 -8.80
CA SER A 249 1.60 20.75 -8.03
C SER A 249 0.44 20.77 -7.03
N TRP A 250 0.18 21.87 -6.34
CA TRP A 250 -0.89 21.94 -5.33
C TRP A 250 -2.25 21.43 -5.81
N PRO A 251 -2.81 21.94 -6.93
CA PRO A 251 -4.10 21.47 -7.41
C PRO A 251 -4.03 20.04 -7.99
N ALA A 252 -2.87 19.60 -8.47
CA ALA A 252 -2.66 18.23 -8.93
C ALA A 252 -2.64 17.23 -7.77
N TRP A 253 -2.00 17.57 -6.64
CA TRP A 253 -2.03 16.74 -5.43
C TRP A 253 -3.46 16.53 -4.94
N LEU A 254 -4.25 17.60 -4.82
CA LEU A 254 -5.63 17.50 -4.36
C LEU A 254 -6.52 16.67 -5.30
N ARG A 255 -6.37 16.83 -6.62
CA ARG A 255 -7.11 16.01 -7.60
C ARG A 255 -6.67 14.56 -7.57
N GLY A 256 -5.36 14.31 -7.50
CA GLY A 256 -4.79 12.98 -7.34
C GLY A 256 -5.34 12.28 -6.10
N THR A 257 -5.34 12.95 -4.95
CA THR A 257 -5.95 12.43 -3.72
C THR A 257 -7.45 12.15 -3.88
N ALA A 258 -8.20 13.06 -4.50
CA ALA A 258 -9.64 12.86 -4.73
C ALA A 258 -9.94 11.68 -5.66
N ILE A 259 -9.03 11.37 -6.61
CA ILE A 259 -9.10 10.18 -7.45
C ILE A 259 -8.68 8.94 -6.67
N GLY A 260 -7.61 9.01 -5.87
CA GLY A 260 -7.01 7.87 -5.21
C GLY A 260 -7.83 7.30 -4.06
N VAL A 261 -8.39 8.14 -3.19
CA VAL A 261 -9.11 7.69 -1.98
C VAL A 261 -10.26 6.74 -2.31
N PRO A 262 -11.19 7.07 -3.24
CA PRO A 262 -12.28 6.16 -3.57
C PRO A 262 -11.82 4.78 -4.03
N PHE A 263 -10.73 4.70 -4.80
CA PHE A 263 -10.20 3.42 -5.28
C PHE A 263 -9.60 2.59 -4.14
N GLY A 264 -9.01 3.21 -3.12
CA GLY A 264 -8.53 2.49 -1.94
C GLY A 264 -9.66 1.93 -1.08
N CYS A 265 -10.80 2.62 -1.03
CA CYS A 265 -11.97 2.17 -0.27
C CYS A 265 -12.72 1.01 -0.92
N ILE A 266 -12.61 0.84 -2.25
CA ILE A 266 -13.36 -0.18 -2.99
C ILE A 266 -12.56 -1.49 -3.06
N PRO A 267 -13.16 -2.65 -2.71
CA PRO A 267 -12.58 -3.99 -2.88
C PRO A 267 -12.36 -4.43 -4.35
N ALA A 268 -11.60 -3.64 -5.11
CA ALA A 268 -11.36 -3.80 -6.54
C ALA A 268 -10.41 -2.75 -7.14
N GLY A 269 -10.11 -1.66 -6.41
CA GLY A 269 -9.55 -0.47 -7.06
C GLY A 269 -8.10 -0.61 -7.51
N GLY A 270 -7.29 -1.36 -6.76
CA GLY A 270 -5.84 -1.37 -6.94
C GLY A 270 -5.22 0.04 -6.86
N THR A 271 -3.91 0.13 -6.96
CA THR A 271 -3.19 1.42 -7.01
C THR A 271 -2.86 1.85 -8.46
N GLU A 272 -2.95 0.93 -9.43
CA GLU A 272 -2.61 1.17 -10.84
C GLU A 272 -3.65 2.04 -11.57
N ILE A 273 -4.93 1.69 -11.46
CA ILE A 273 -5.99 2.42 -12.16
C ILE A 273 -6.05 3.89 -11.72
N PRO A 274 -6.05 4.24 -10.41
CA PRO A 274 -6.13 5.64 -10.00
C PRO A 274 -4.91 6.46 -10.43
N THR A 275 -3.71 5.88 -10.50
CA THR A 275 -2.49 6.60 -10.94
C THR A 275 -2.54 6.93 -12.43
N PHE A 276 -2.91 5.96 -13.28
CA PHE A 276 -3.13 6.21 -14.71
C PHE A 276 -4.30 7.17 -14.98
N LEU A 277 -5.40 7.05 -14.23
CA LEU A 277 -6.54 7.95 -14.34
C LEU A 277 -6.15 9.38 -13.94
N SER A 278 -5.40 9.55 -12.86
CA SER A 278 -4.87 10.85 -12.46
C SER A 278 -3.97 11.43 -13.56
N TYR A 279 -3.09 10.63 -14.16
CA TYR A 279 -2.24 11.09 -15.26
C TYR A 279 -3.05 11.57 -16.47
N ALA A 280 -4.04 10.78 -16.87
CA ALA A 280 -4.93 11.14 -17.98
C ALA A 280 -5.72 12.42 -17.68
N ALA A 281 -6.19 12.59 -16.44
CA ALA A 281 -6.87 13.78 -15.98
C ALA A 281 -5.97 15.02 -16.03
N GLU A 282 -4.75 14.93 -15.49
CA GLU A 282 -3.78 16.04 -15.50
C GLU A 282 -3.39 16.42 -16.93
N LYS A 283 -3.14 15.43 -17.80
CA LYS A 283 -2.84 15.67 -19.22
C LYS A 283 -4.01 16.36 -19.95
N LYS A 284 -5.25 16.01 -19.61
CA LYS A 284 -6.46 16.62 -20.20
C LYS A 284 -6.71 18.03 -19.67
N LEU A 285 -6.39 18.29 -18.39
CA LEU A 285 -6.58 19.57 -17.72
C LEU A 285 -5.46 20.57 -17.99
N ALA A 286 -4.33 20.13 -18.57
CA ALA A 286 -3.26 20.99 -19.02
C ALA A 286 -3.77 22.01 -20.07
N ARG A 287 -4.05 23.23 -19.60
CA ARG A 287 -4.53 24.36 -20.41
C ARG A 287 -3.41 25.21 -20.98
N ASP A 288 -2.29 25.31 -20.26
CA ASP A 288 -1.11 26.05 -20.67
C ASP A 288 -0.38 25.30 -21.80
N SER A 289 -0.01 25.99 -22.87
CA SER A 289 0.71 25.40 -24.01
C SER A 289 2.05 24.80 -23.58
N ASP A 290 2.71 25.45 -22.61
CA ASP A 290 3.97 24.99 -22.05
C ASP A 290 3.77 23.67 -21.30
N ALA A 291 2.84 23.65 -20.34
CA ALA A 291 2.55 22.46 -19.54
C ALA A 291 2.16 21.27 -20.41
N LYS A 292 1.33 21.52 -21.44
CA LYS A 292 0.90 20.49 -22.39
C LYS A 292 2.04 19.94 -23.25
N SER A 293 3.03 20.79 -23.58
CA SER A 293 4.21 20.39 -24.34
C SER A 293 5.21 19.58 -23.51
N GLU A 294 5.29 19.79 -22.19
CA GLU A 294 6.17 19.08 -21.26
C GLU A 294 5.77 17.60 -21.09
N PHE A 295 4.46 17.29 -21.11
CA PHE A 295 3.96 15.94 -20.97
C PHE A 295 4.54 15.01 -22.03
N GLY A 296 5.21 13.96 -21.60
CA GLY A 296 5.78 12.96 -22.48
C GLY A 296 7.11 13.34 -23.13
N THR A 297 7.59 14.58 -22.96
CA THR A 297 8.85 15.07 -23.55
C THR A 297 9.91 15.34 -22.48
N THR A 298 9.89 16.52 -21.87
CA THR A 298 10.78 16.95 -20.78
C THR A 298 10.28 16.54 -19.40
N GLY A 299 9.04 16.02 -19.32
CA GLY A 299 8.35 15.63 -18.10
C GLY A 299 7.59 16.81 -17.49
N ALA A 300 6.27 16.65 -17.35
CA ALA A 300 5.39 17.65 -16.72
C ALA A 300 5.27 17.38 -15.22
N ILE A 301 5.32 18.45 -14.40
CA ILE A 301 5.27 18.30 -12.94
C ILE A 301 3.92 17.76 -12.45
N GLU A 302 2.82 18.15 -13.10
CA GLU A 302 1.49 17.62 -12.81
C GLU A 302 1.40 16.12 -13.14
N GLY A 303 2.15 15.67 -14.15
CA GLY A 303 2.28 14.27 -14.54
C GLY A 303 3.00 13.39 -13.52
N VAL A 304 3.67 13.98 -12.53
CA VAL A 304 4.25 13.29 -11.36
C VAL A 304 3.40 13.56 -10.12
N ALA A 305 3.08 14.82 -9.85
CA ALA A 305 2.37 15.26 -8.66
C ALA A 305 0.99 14.59 -8.48
N GLY A 306 0.17 14.58 -9.53
CA GLY A 306 -1.17 13.98 -9.47
C GLY A 306 -1.12 12.46 -9.25
N PRO A 307 -0.43 11.71 -10.12
CA PRO A 307 -0.30 10.26 -9.98
C PRO A 307 0.31 9.82 -8.65
N GLU A 308 1.34 10.50 -8.16
CA GLU A 308 1.96 10.14 -6.88
C GLU A 308 1.01 10.39 -5.69
N ALA A 309 0.25 11.48 -5.74
CA ALA A 309 -0.79 11.75 -4.75
C ALA A 309 -1.93 10.72 -4.83
N ALA A 310 -2.33 10.29 -6.03
CA ALA A 310 -3.32 9.23 -6.20
C ALA A 310 -2.83 7.90 -5.63
N ASN A 311 -1.59 7.51 -5.92
CA ASN A 311 -0.96 6.29 -5.40
C ASN A 311 -1.02 6.25 -3.86
N ASN A 312 -0.46 7.27 -3.20
CA ASN A 312 -0.36 7.32 -1.74
C ASN A 312 -1.72 7.48 -1.06
N ALA A 313 -2.65 8.20 -1.67
CA ALA A 313 -4.02 8.27 -1.19
C ALA A 313 -4.73 6.91 -1.24
N THR A 314 -4.57 6.16 -2.34
CA THR A 314 -5.14 4.81 -2.47
C THR A 314 -4.54 3.84 -1.46
N VAL A 315 -3.22 3.84 -1.29
CA VAL A 315 -2.50 3.03 -0.29
C VAL A 315 -3.03 3.29 1.12
N THR A 316 -3.20 4.56 1.48
CA THR A 316 -3.72 4.93 2.81
C THR A 316 -5.18 4.52 2.98
N ALA A 317 -6.01 4.79 1.97
CA ALA A 317 -7.43 4.45 2.00
C ALA A 317 -7.69 2.94 1.95
N ALA A 318 -6.77 2.14 1.41
CA ALA A 318 -6.82 0.68 1.43
C ALA A 318 -6.83 0.07 2.84
N MET A 319 -6.40 0.83 3.86
CA MET A 319 -6.55 0.43 5.26
C MET A 319 -8.01 0.34 5.69
N ILE A 320 -8.93 1.10 5.08
CA ILE A 320 -10.35 1.09 5.47
C ILE A 320 -10.96 -0.30 5.27
N PRO A 321 -11.02 -0.87 4.05
CA PRO A 321 -11.59 -2.19 3.85
C PRO A 321 -10.78 -3.30 4.53
N LEU A 322 -9.46 -3.15 4.67
CA LEU A 322 -8.64 -4.10 5.43
C LEU A 322 -9.09 -4.16 6.89
N LEU A 323 -9.19 -3.02 7.56
CA LEU A 323 -9.51 -2.96 9.00
C LEU A 323 -10.99 -3.23 9.29
N THR A 324 -11.88 -2.76 8.41
CA THR A 324 -13.34 -2.78 8.66
C THR A 324 -14.04 -3.99 8.05
N LEU A 325 -13.54 -4.54 6.94
CA LEU A 325 -14.15 -5.68 6.25
C LEU A 325 -13.24 -6.92 6.26
N GLY A 326 -11.97 -6.79 6.67
CA GLY A 326 -11.01 -7.89 6.58
C GLY A 326 -10.66 -8.25 5.14
N ILE A 327 -10.83 -7.31 4.22
CA ILE A 327 -10.69 -7.54 2.78
C ILE A 327 -9.50 -6.77 2.25
N PRO A 328 -8.48 -7.47 1.72
CA PRO A 328 -7.34 -6.81 1.11
C PRO A 328 -7.73 -6.27 -0.27
N THR A 329 -7.27 -5.05 -0.57
CA THR A 329 -7.52 -4.39 -1.87
C THR A 329 -6.27 -4.22 -2.72
N SER A 330 -5.12 -4.65 -2.17
CA SER A 330 -3.82 -4.74 -2.82
C SER A 330 -3.03 -5.97 -2.32
N ASN A 331 -2.01 -6.36 -3.07
CA ASN A 331 -1.09 -7.44 -2.69
C ASN A 331 -0.49 -7.19 -1.29
N THR A 332 -0.02 -5.97 -1.02
CA THR A 332 0.54 -5.62 0.30
C THR A 332 -0.47 -5.75 1.41
N THR A 333 -1.70 -5.27 1.22
CA THR A 333 -2.75 -5.42 2.24
C THR A 333 -3.13 -6.87 2.50
N ALA A 334 -2.96 -7.78 1.52
CA ALA A 334 -3.17 -9.21 1.73
C ALA A 334 -2.08 -9.81 2.64
N ILE A 335 -0.83 -9.38 2.49
CA ILE A 335 0.26 -9.78 3.38
C ILE A 335 0.08 -9.17 4.77
N LEU A 336 -0.37 -7.90 4.87
CA LEU A 336 -0.73 -7.28 6.14
C LEU A 336 -1.88 -8.02 6.84
N LEU A 337 -2.91 -8.46 6.11
CA LEU A 337 -3.96 -9.31 6.67
C LEU A 337 -3.38 -10.59 7.28
N GLY A 338 -2.42 -11.23 6.60
CA GLY A 338 -1.68 -12.36 7.16
C GLY A 338 -0.90 -12.00 8.43
N ALA A 339 -0.33 -10.80 8.51
CA ALA A 339 0.34 -10.32 9.73
C ALA A 339 -0.64 -10.23 10.92
N PHE A 340 -1.85 -9.69 10.71
CA PHE A 340 -2.90 -9.67 11.75
C PHE A 340 -3.26 -11.09 12.20
N GLN A 341 -3.47 -12.00 11.25
CA GLN A 341 -3.86 -13.39 11.52
C GLN A 341 -2.79 -14.15 12.32
N ASN A 342 -1.50 -13.88 12.10
CA ASN A 342 -0.41 -14.47 12.89
C ASN A 342 -0.49 -14.10 14.39
N TYR A 343 -1.04 -12.94 14.72
CA TYR A 343 -1.33 -12.55 16.11
C TYR A 343 -2.68 -13.04 16.63
N GLY A 344 -3.40 -13.85 15.85
CA GLY A 344 -4.77 -14.25 16.17
C GLY A 344 -5.77 -13.09 16.10
N ILE A 345 -5.38 -11.97 15.47
CA ILE A 345 -6.26 -10.82 15.26
C ILE A 345 -6.96 -11.04 13.92
N GLN A 346 -8.28 -10.99 13.92
CA GLN A 346 -9.08 -11.11 12.71
C GLN A 346 -9.63 -9.74 12.32
N PRO A 347 -9.06 -9.08 11.30
CA PRO A 347 -9.63 -7.85 10.77
C PRO A 347 -11.03 -8.09 10.22
N GLY A 348 -11.88 -7.08 10.34
CA GLY A 348 -13.29 -7.21 10.02
C GLY A 348 -14.19 -6.28 10.85
N PRO A 349 -15.51 -6.45 10.75
CA PRO A 349 -16.46 -5.47 11.28
C PRO A 349 -16.33 -5.26 12.79
N GLN A 350 -15.93 -6.31 13.51
CA GLN A 350 -15.77 -6.29 14.96
C GLN A 350 -14.39 -5.80 15.43
N LEU A 351 -13.44 -5.52 14.54
CA LEU A 351 -12.09 -5.15 14.95
C LEU A 351 -12.06 -3.86 15.80
N PHE A 352 -12.92 -2.90 15.46
CA PHE A 352 -13.07 -1.63 16.20
C PHE A 352 -13.69 -1.82 17.59
N THR A 353 -14.39 -2.93 17.85
CA THR A 353 -14.98 -3.25 19.16
C THR A 353 -14.07 -4.15 19.98
N THR A 354 -13.45 -5.16 19.37
CA THR A 354 -12.61 -6.16 20.05
C THR A 354 -11.18 -5.68 20.28
N SER A 355 -10.64 -4.86 19.38
CA SER A 355 -9.23 -4.42 19.38
C SER A 355 -9.09 -2.91 19.16
N SER A 356 -10.03 -2.12 19.68
CA SER A 356 -10.09 -0.66 19.48
C SER A 356 -8.75 0.04 19.72
N ALA A 357 -8.09 -0.23 20.85
CA ALA A 357 -6.80 0.40 21.19
C ALA A 357 -5.72 0.17 20.14
N LEU A 358 -5.65 -1.05 19.57
CA LEU A 358 -4.70 -1.39 18.51
C LEU A 358 -5.04 -0.68 17.20
N VAL A 359 -6.32 -0.64 16.82
CA VAL A 359 -6.77 0.02 15.58
C VAL A 359 -6.46 1.52 15.63
N TRP A 360 -6.75 2.18 16.75
CA TRP A 360 -6.47 3.61 16.89
C TRP A 360 -4.98 3.90 17.02
N ALA A 361 -4.19 3.02 17.66
CA ALA A 361 -2.73 3.14 17.65
C ALA A 361 -2.17 3.02 16.22
N LEU A 362 -2.71 2.09 15.42
CA LEU A 362 -2.35 1.95 14.02
C LEU A 362 -2.72 3.20 13.21
N ILE A 363 -3.96 3.70 13.32
CA ILE A 363 -4.41 4.93 12.64
C ILE A 363 -3.55 6.13 13.07
N ALA A 364 -3.25 6.28 14.35
CA ALA A 364 -2.36 7.32 14.86
C ALA A 364 -0.94 7.20 14.29
N SER A 365 -0.44 5.97 14.15
CA SER A 365 0.87 5.72 13.54
C SER A 365 0.94 6.09 12.07
N LEU A 366 -0.18 6.11 11.35
CA LEU A 366 -0.23 6.59 9.97
C LEU A 366 0.17 8.07 9.89
N TYR A 367 -0.32 8.90 10.82
CA TYR A 367 0.09 10.31 10.91
C TYR A 367 1.57 10.44 11.27
N ILE A 368 2.03 9.68 12.27
CA ILE A 368 3.41 9.72 12.75
C ILE A 368 4.36 9.29 11.62
N GLY A 369 4.10 8.15 11.00
CA GLY A 369 4.89 7.61 9.90
C GLY A 369 4.92 8.55 8.70
N ASN A 370 3.79 9.16 8.36
CA ASN A 370 3.74 10.15 7.27
C ASN A 370 4.59 11.39 7.56
N VAL A 371 4.75 11.80 8.83
CA VAL A 371 5.66 12.90 9.23
C VAL A 371 7.13 12.46 9.26
N MET A 372 7.41 11.18 9.51
CA MET A 372 8.76 10.64 9.53
C MET A 372 9.37 10.43 8.14
N LEU A 373 8.53 10.24 7.12
CA LEU A 373 8.90 10.02 5.71
C LEU A 373 9.19 11.32 4.96
#